data_AF-A0A366IET3-F1
#
_entry.id   AF-A0A366IET3-F1
#
_cell.length_a   1.000
_cell.length_b   1.000
_cell.length_c   1.000
_cell.angle_alpha   90.00
_cell.angle_beta   90.00
_cell.angle_gamma   90.00
#
_symmetry.space_group_name_H-M   'P 1'
#
loop_
_entity.id
_entity.type
_entity.pdbx_description
1 polymer ?
#
loop_
_entity_poly.entity_id
_entity_poly.type
_entity_poly.pdbx_seq_one_letter_code
_entity_poly.pdbx_strand_id
1 'polypeptide(L)'
;MSTDIFDPTIEPSAPDDADFSAPWPPMVRDDPADDTAADGASEEAPDALEDDQPNWGPDTGATTAEYAITTLAACGFAALLVVVLKSEPIRELVTGVIQTALGLGG
;
A
#
# COMPACT_ATOMS: atom_id res chain seq x y z
N MET A 1 17.66 8.45 10.92
CA MET A 1 17.98 7.03 10.71
C MET A 1 16.63 6.35 10.47
N SER A 2 16.42 5.85 9.25
CA SER A 2 15.10 5.52 8.67
C SER A 2 14.39 4.44 9.47
N THR A 3 13.18 4.71 9.98
CA THR A 3 12.32 3.71 10.61
C THR A 3 11.46 3.07 9.54
N ASP A 4 11.90 1.93 9.01
CA ASP A 4 11.12 1.14 8.08
C ASP A 4 9.94 0.48 8.81
N ILE A 5 8.77 0.54 8.18
CA ILE A 5 7.47 0.10 8.72
C ILE A 5 7.35 -1.43 8.90
N PHE A 6 8.45 -2.16 8.65
CA PHE A 6 8.53 -3.62 8.65
C PHE A 6 9.75 -4.12 9.46
N ASP A 7 10.03 -3.49 10.61
CA ASP A 7 10.91 -4.08 11.63
C ASP A 7 10.12 -5.11 12.47
N PRO A 8 10.39 -6.42 12.35
CA PRO A 8 9.67 -7.46 13.08
C PRO A 8 10.03 -7.54 14.58
N THR A 9 10.98 -6.74 15.05
CA THR A 9 11.39 -6.67 16.47
C THR A 9 10.83 -5.47 17.23
N ILE A 10 10.09 -4.57 16.58
CA ILE A 10 9.32 -3.52 17.28
C ILE A 10 8.02 -4.15 17.81
N GLU A 11 8.00 -4.51 19.09
CA GLU A 11 6.74 -4.80 19.76
C GLU A 11 5.88 -3.53 19.80
N PRO A 12 4.59 -3.59 19.43
CA PRO A 12 3.71 -2.44 19.54
C PRO A 12 3.59 -2.07 21.01
N SER A 13 4.08 -0.89 21.39
CA SER A 13 3.81 -0.32 22.71
C SER A 13 2.32 -0.05 22.76
N ALA A 14 1.57 -0.93 23.43
CA ALA A 14 0.20 -0.63 23.80
C ALA A 14 0.20 0.69 24.59
N PRO A 15 -0.78 1.59 24.42
CA PRO A 15 -0.96 2.67 25.37
C PRO A 15 -1.21 2.00 26.74
N ASP A 16 -0.36 2.27 27.73
CA ASP A 16 -0.34 1.60 29.05
C ASP A 16 -1.66 1.79 29.84
N ASP A 17 -2.62 2.52 29.28
CA ASP A 17 -3.88 2.96 29.87
C ASP A 17 -5.07 2.93 28.90
N ALA A 18 -4.98 2.23 27.76
CA ALA A 18 -6.10 2.11 26.82
C ALA A 18 -7.28 1.29 27.40
N ASP A 19 -8.16 1.97 28.11
CA ASP A 19 -9.47 1.49 28.52
C ASP A 19 -10.37 1.29 27.29
N PHE A 20 -10.37 0.06 26.76
CA PHE A 20 -11.23 -0.39 25.66
C PHE A 20 -12.73 -0.36 25.98
N SER A 21 -13.14 -0.01 27.21
CA SER A 21 -14.55 0.23 27.52
C SER A 21 -15.04 1.61 27.08
N ALA A 22 -14.14 2.53 26.73
CA ALA A 22 -14.52 3.85 26.27
C ALA A 22 -15.08 3.79 24.83
N PRO A 23 -16.18 4.50 24.51
CA PRO A 23 -16.62 4.64 23.13
C PRO A 23 -15.52 5.35 22.32
N TRP A 24 -15.36 4.91 21.07
CA TRP A 24 -14.38 5.46 20.12
C TRP A 24 -14.51 6.99 20.06
N PRO A 25 -13.39 7.75 20.05
CA PRO A 25 -13.45 9.19 19.91
C PRO A 25 -14.17 9.51 18.60
N PRO A 26 -15.19 10.38 18.61
CA PRO A 26 -15.91 10.70 17.38
C PRO A 26 -14.93 11.34 16.41
N MET A 27 -15.03 10.97 15.13
CA MET A 27 -14.41 11.72 14.04
C MET A 27 -14.97 13.14 14.07
N VAL A 28 -14.26 14.05 14.74
CA VAL A 28 -14.49 15.48 14.66
C VAL A 28 -14.23 15.86 13.21
N ARG A 29 -15.30 16.23 12.50
CA ARG A 29 -15.15 17.03 11.30
C ARG A 29 -14.93 18.45 11.80
N ASP A 30 -13.76 19.01 11.54
CA ASP A 30 -13.54 20.44 11.73
C ASP A 30 -14.50 21.17 10.76
N ASP A 31 -15.59 21.72 11.29
CA ASP A 31 -16.58 22.46 10.53
C ASP A 31 -16.21 23.95 10.63
N PRO A 32 -15.76 24.61 9.54
CA PRO A 32 -15.38 26.01 9.58
C PRO A 32 -16.62 26.88 9.47
N ALA A 33 -17.26 27.17 10.59
CA ALA A 33 -18.15 28.32 10.71
C ALA A 33 -18.19 28.80 12.17
N ASP A 34 -17.73 30.02 12.41
CA ASP A 34 -18.65 31.16 12.50
C ASP A 34 -17.88 32.43 12.89
N ASP A 35 -18.11 33.48 12.13
CA ASP A 35 -17.60 34.81 12.35
C ASP A 35 -18.44 35.47 13.45
N THR A 36 -17.80 36.12 14.44
CA THR A 36 -18.18 37.43 15.01
C THR A 36 -17.72 37.61 16.46
N ALA A 37 -16.69 38.44 16.68
CA ALA A 37 -16.71 39.54 17.65
C ALA A 37 -15.39 40.35 17.60
N ALA A 38 -15.56 41.62 17.22
CA ALA A 38 -14.64 42.75 17.10
C ALA A 38 -13.46 42.84 18.10
N ASP A 39 -12.28 43.26 17.63
CA ASP A 39 -11.81 44.65 17.75
C ASP A 39 -10.65 44.94 16.75
N GLY A 40 -10.55 46.17 16.28
CA GLY A 40 -10.01 46.50 14.95
C GLY A 40 -8.50 46.71 14.79
N ALA A 41 -8.07 46.78 13.53
CA ALA A 41 -7.17 47.79 12.96
C ALA A 41 -6.82 47.46 11.48
N SER A 42 -7.03 48.45 10.61
CA SER A 42 -6.35 48.71 9.32
C SER A 42 -6.23 47.59 8.27
N GLU A 43 -6.84 47.88 7.12
CA GLU A 43 -6.60 47.38 5.76
C GLU A 43 -5.28 46.61 5.54
N GLU A 44 -5.38 45.31 5.25
CA GLU A 44 -4.80 44.69 4.06
C GLU A 44 -5.74 43.55 3.65
N ALA A 45 -6.17 43.54 2.38
CA ALA A 45 -6.89 42.41 1.82
C ALA A 45 -5.97 41.17 1.90
N PRO A 46 -6.41 40.03 2.46
CA PRO A 46 -5.60 38.83 2.44
C PRO A 46 -5.33 38.46 0.99
N ASP A 47 -4.04 38.42 0.66
CA ASP A 47 -3.51 38.09 -0.65
C ASP A 47 -4.15 36.77 -1.11
N ALA A 48 -4.70 36.82 -2.32
CA ALA A 48 -5.54 35.77 -2.83
C ALA A 48 -4.69 34.53 -3.17
N LEU A 49 -5.03 33.40 -2.52
CA LEU A 49 -4.72 32.04 -2.94
C LEU A 49 -3.23 31.73 -3.01
N GLU A 50 -2.59 31.58 -1.85
CA GLU A 50 -1.40 30.73 -1.76
C GLU A 50 -1.81 29.33 -2.26
N ASP A 51 -1.33 29.00 -3.45
CA ASP A 51 -1.44 27.69 -4.07
C ASP A 51 -0.53 26.75 -3.23
N ASP A 52 -1.02 26.36 -2.04
CA ASP A 52 -0.40 25.34 -1.18
C ASP A 52 -0.66 23.97 -1.82
N GLN A 53 -0.27 23.83 -3.10
CA GLN A 53 -0.19 22.56 -3.78
C GLN A 53 0.92 21.82 -3.06
N PRO A 54 0.55 20.82 -2.28
CA PRO A 54 1.50 20.29 -1.35
C PRO A 54 2.44 19.42 -2.21
N ASN A 55 3.70 19.85 -2.27
CA ASN A 55 4.70 19.33 -3.21
C ASN A 55 5.06 17.89 -2.80
N TRP A 56 4.32 16.91 -3.31
CA TRP A 56 4.63 15.50 -3.10
C TRP A 56 5.95 15.23 -3.80
N GLY A 57 7.00 15.15 -3.00
CA GLY A 57 8.34 14.91 -3.50
C GLY A 57 8.32 13.67 -4.40
N PRO A 58 9.15 13.63 -5.46
CA PRO A 58 9.16 12.54 -6.42
C PRO A 58 9.40 11.14 -5.80
N ASP A 59 9.88 11.10 -4.57
CA ASP A 59 10.14 9.89 -3.80
C ASP A 59 8.93 9.42 -2.95
N THR A 60 7.89 10.25 -2.80
CA THR A 60 6.67 9.90 -2.05
C THR A 60 5.95 8.74 -2.74
N GLY A 61 6.09 7.53 -2.20
CA GLY A 61 5.43 6.31 -2.70
C GLY A 61 6.18 5.58 -3.80
N ALA A 62 7.35 6.06 -4.23
CA ALA A 62 8.17 5.44 -5.28
C ALA A 62 8.53 3.98 -4.95
N THR A 63 8.95 3.73 -3.71
CA THR A 63 9.29 2.39 -3.22
C THR A 63 8.09 1.43 -3.26
N THR A 64 6.90 1.86 -2.82
CA THR A 64 5.69 1.02 -2.87
C THR A 64 5.27 0.72 -4.32
N ALA A 65 5.40 1.70 -5.21
CA ALA A 65 5.13 1.52 -6.63
C ALA A 65 6.11 0.54 -7.30
N GLU A 66 7.40 0.60 -6.96
CA GLU A 66 8.44 -0.27 -7.50
C GLU A 66 8.17 -1.76 -7.20
N TYR A 67 7.82 -2.09 -5.94
CA TYR A 67 7.48 -3.46 -5.58
C TYR A 67 6.22 -3.95 -6.30
N ALA A 68 5.22 -3.09 -6.45
CA ALA A 68 3.99 -3.42 -7.16
C ALA A 68 4.28 -3.74 -8.63
N ILE A 69 5.06 -2.91 -9.31
CA ILE A 69 5.43 -3.11 -10.73
C ILE A 69 6.28 -4.37 -10.89
N THR A 70 7.23 -4.61 -9.99
CA THR A 70 8.08 -5.82 -10.01
C THR A 70 7.24 -7.09 -9.87
N THR A 71 6.27 -7.09 -8.95
CA THR A 71 5.34 -8.20 -8.76
C THR A 71 4.50 -8.42 -10.02
N LEU A 72 3.96 -7.35 -10.61
CA LEU A 72 3.18 -7.44 -11.85
C LEU A 72 4.00 -8.00 -13.02
N ALA A 73 5.27 -7.57 -13.16
CA ALA A 73 6.18 -8.10 -14.17
C ALA A 73 6.43 -9.60 -13.98
N ALA A 74 6.70 -10.04 -12.73
CA ALA A 74 6.88 -11.44 -12.40
C ALA A 74 5.61 -12.27 -12.68
N CYS A 75 4.43 -11.75 -12.32
CA CYS A 75 3.15 -12.39 -12.65
C CYS A 75 2.93 -12.54 -14.15
N GLY A 76 3.31 -11.53 -14.95
CA GLY A 76 3.26 -11.60 -16.41
C GLY A 76 4.14 -12.72 -16.98
N PHE A 77 5.36 -12.85 -16.47
CA PHE A 77 6.24 -13.96 -16.84
C PHE A 77 5.67 -15.33 -16.42
N ALA A 78 5.12 -15.45 -15.22
CA ALA A 78 4.48 -16.67 -14.76
C ALA A 78 3.29 -17.07 -15.65
N ALA A 79 2.49 -16.10 -16.12
CA ALA A 79 1.39 -16.36 -17.05
C ALA A 79 1.89 -16.97 -18.38
N LEU A 80 3.01 -16.48 -18.92
CA LEU A 80 3.65 -17.09 -20.08
C LEU A 80 4.05 -18.55 -19.81
N LEU A 81 4.69 -18.83 -18.67
CA LEU A 81 5.07 -20.19 -18.29
C LEU A 81 3.85 -21.11 -18.18
N VAL A 82 2.73 -20.62 -17.66
CA VAL A 82 1.46 -21.38 -17.62
C VAL A 82 1.00 -21.73 -19.04
N VAL A 83 1.08 -20.81 -20.00
CA VAL A 83 0.74 -21.09 -21.41
C VAL A 83 1.68 -22.16 -21.99
N VAL A 84 2.98 -22.08 -21.70
CA VAL A 84 3.96 -23.09 -22.13
C VAL A 84 3.63 -24.47 -21.54
N LEU A 85 3.30 -24.54 -20.25
CA LEU A 85 2.92 -25.79 -19.57
C LEU A 85 1.63 -26.41 -20.11
N LYS A 86 0.71 -25.58 -20.62
CA LYS A 86 -0.53 -26.05 -21.24
C LYS A 86 -0.33 -26.64 -22.64
N SER A 87 0.85 -26.51 -23.22
CA SER A 87 1.15 -27.08 -24.54
C SER A 87 1.18 -28.62 -24.51
N GLU A 88 0.78 -29.24 -25.62
CA GLU A 88 0.76 -30.70 -25.78
C GLU A 88 2.12 -31.35 -25.47
N PRO A 89 3.24 -30.90 -26.08
CA PRO A 89 4.52 -31.59 -25.92
C PRO A 89 5.05 -31.53 -24.48
N ILE A 90 4.85 -30.39 -23.80
CA ILE A 90 5.30 -30.21 -22.42
C ILE A 90 4.43 -31.03 -21.46
N ARG A 91 3.12 -31.05 -21.68
CA ARG A 91 2.21 -31.83 -20.86
C ARG A 91 2.51 -33.32 -20.96
N GLU A 92 2.79 -33.82 -22.16
CA GLU A 92 3.19 -35.22 -22.39
C GLU A 92 4.51 -35.55 -21.69
N LEU A 93 5.52 -34.69 -21.79
CA LEU A 93 6.79 -34.86 -21.06
C LEU A 93 6.58 -34.95 -19.55
N VAL A 94 5.84 -34.00 -18.97
CA VAL A 94 5.57 -33.98 -17.52
C VAL A 94 4.78 -35.22 -17.09
N THR A 95 3.76 -35.58 -17.86
CA THR A 95 2.93 -36.77 -17.58
C THR A 95 3.75 -38.05 -17.66
N GLY A 96 4.66 -38.17 -18.64
CA GLY A 96 5.57 -39.32 -18.75
C GLY A 96 6.51 -39.45 -17.57
N VAL A 97 7.08 -38.33 -17.09
CA VAL A 97 7.91 -38.31 -15.87
C VAL A 97 7.11 -38.77 -14.65
N ILE A 98 5.87 -38.27 -14.49
CA ILE A 98 5.00 -38.66 -13.36
C ILE A 98 4.64 -40.15 -13.44
N GLN A 99 4.22 -40.66 -14.61
CA GLN A 99 3.88 -42.07 -14.79
C GLN A 99 5.06 -43.00 -14.52
N THR A 100 6.26 -42.61 -14.95
CA THR A 100 7.50 -43.35 -14.66
C THR A 100 7.80 -43.37 -13.16
N ALA A 101 7.70 -42.21 -12.49
CA ALA A 101 7.91 -42.11 -11.05
C ALA A 101 6.90 -42.93 -10.23
N LEU A 102 5.67 -43.10 -10.75
CA LEU A 102 4.60 -43.87 -10.12
C LEU A 102 4.59 -45.36 -10.51
N GLY A 103 5.50 -45.83 -11.37
CA GLY A 103 5.55 -47.22 -11.81
C GLY A 103 4.39 -47.65 -12.72
N LEU A 104 3.68 -46.69 -13.30
CA LEU A 104 2.57 -46.92 -14.25
C LEU A 104 3.06 -46.99 -15.71
N GLY A 105 4.31 -46.61 -15.98
CA GLY A 105 4.92 -46.56 -17.30
C GLY A 105 5.70 -47.81 -17.69
N GLY A 106 5.09 -48.99 -17.57
CA GLY A 106 5.62 -50.29 -17.96
C GLY A 106 4.66 -51.07 -18.84
#